data_AF-A0AAE4FFA1-F1
#
_entry.id   AF-A0AAE4FFA1-F1
#
_cell.length_a   1.000
_cell.length_b   1.000
_cell.length_c   1.000
_cell.angle_alpha   90.00
_cell.angle_beta   90.00
_cell.angle_gamma   90.00
#
_symmetry.space_group_name_H-M   'P 1'
#
loop_
_entity.id
_entity.type
_entity.pdbx_description
1 polymer ?
#
loop_
_entity_poly.entity_id
_entity_poly.type
_entity_poly.pdbx_seq_one_letter_code
_entity_poly.pdbx_strand_id
1 'polypeptide(L)'
;MAKKQEVKILYNGQSYDMIIPGWHNHLYGDGSDAIYEIHTDDMILFEMETTTVGDYKKQKKNEYNNLSDTAGMSFHKYLHQSFKLETGREWDDCISLLKTRINNHIIPYFLGHKKNVTVNERTQAFYRAASNGHVASMFFIGTAQKDGSNPDCLYWLSRAHNRGHVGACYEMASYFDKEGDILNSIRCLIIAADGGMDLAYMGILDIGILLNILKLKNITAFDSMLDELIRSTHNSCARYFKAVQLLASGDINNGIQVMVEFRKNTKKKPADKNLCETYYKQLDFMHEFIDLVLGDITNEISPIESIISRTREFSDIERFKIGKAASGNFADFDECCKKVHEILNKK
;
A
#
# COMPACT_ATOMS: atom_id res chain seq x y z
N MET A 1 -0.13 14.76 13.74
CA MET A 1 -0.09 13.42 13.10
C MET A 1 -1.51 12.88 13.09
N ALA A 2 -2.04 12.46 11.94
CA ALA A 2 -3.30 11.70 11.91
C ALA A 2 -3.12 10.43 12.76
N LYS A 3 -4.10 10.10 13.59
CA LYS A 3 -4.06 8.90 14.42
C LYS A 3 -4.07 7.69 13.50
N LYS A 4 -3.04 6.84 13.57
CA LYS A 4 -3.00 5.58 12.82
C LYS A 4 -4.20 4.73 13.24
N GLN A 5 -4.96 4.27 12.25
CA GLN A 5 -6.06 3.34 12.43
C GLN A 5 -5.65 1.99 11.84
N GLU A 6 -6.10 0.93 12.48
CA GLU A 6 -5.92 -0.44 12.02
C GLU A 6 -7.26 -0.92 11.46
N VAL A 7 -7.26 -1.32 10.20
CA VAL A 7 -8.40 -1.94 9.53
C VAL A 7 -8.11 -3.43 9.39
N LYS A 8 -9.06 -4.28 9.78
CA LYS A 8 -8.91 -5.73 9.66
C LYS A 8 -9.58 -6.24 8.39
N ILE A 9 -8.87 -7.06 7.64
CA ILE A 9 -9.40 -7.80 6.50
C ILE A 9 -9.52 -9.26 6.91
N LEU A 10 -10.75 -9.78 6.90
CA LEU A 10 -11.02 -11.19 7.16
C LEU A 10 -11.18 -11.93 5.84
N TYR A 11 -10.38 -12.97 5.63
CA TYR A 11 -10.45 -13.80 4.44
C TYR A 11 -10.03 -15.24 4.77
N ASN A 12 -10.84 -16.23 4.36
CA ASN A 12 -10.64 -17.65 4.64
C ASN A 12 -10.28 -17.99 6.11
N GLY A 13 -10.92 -17.29 7.06
CA GLY A 13 -10.70 -17.48 8.50
C GLY A 13 -9.42 -16.86 9.06
N GLN A 14 -8.61 -16.19 8.23
CA GLN A 14 -7.44 -15.44 8.65
C GLN A 14 -7.73 -13.93 8.70
N SER A 15 -7.05 -13.23 9.60
CA SER A 15 -7.12 -11.77 9.73
C SER A 15 -5.82 -11.14 9.25
N TYR A 16 -5.94 -10.14 8.39
CA TYR A 16 -4.81 -9.33 7.90
C TYR A 16 -5.04 -7.89 8.33
N ASP A 17 -4.14 -7.38 9.19
CA ASP A 17 -4.24 -6.03 9.72
C ASP A 17 -3.61 -5.04 8.74
N MET A 18 -4.31 -3.94 8.47
CA MET A 18 -3.88 -2.90 7.54
C MET A 18 -3.83 -1.55 8.27
N ILE A 19 -2.63 -0.97 8.36
CA ILE A 19 -2.42 0.32 8.99
C ILE A 19 -2.75 1.44 7.98
N ILE A 20 -3.66 2.35 8.36
CA ILE A 20 -4.05 3.52 7.57
C ILE A 20 -3.98 4.83 8.39
N PRO A 21 -3.55 5.96 7.80
CA PRO A 21 -2.85 6.02 6.51
C PRO A 21 -1.53 5.22 6.60
N GLY A 22 -1.24 4.46 5.54
CA GLY A 22 -0.03 3.63 5.50
C GLY A 22 1.22 4.48 5.62
N TRP A 23 2.28 3.91 6.20
CA TRP A 23 3.60 4.50 6.08
C TRP A 23 4.12 4.13 4.71
N HIS A 24 4.39 5.09 3.82
CA HIS A 24 4.94 4.81 2.50
C HIS A 24 6.32 5.45 2.43
N ASN A 25 7.31 4.68 2.86
CA ASN A 25 8.71 5.08 2.77
C ASN A 25 9.02 5.29 1.28
N HIS A 26 9.73 6.38 0.98
CA HIS A 26 10.17 6.70 -0.39
C HIS A 26 9.07 6.97 -1.41
N LEU A 27 7.81 7.17 -1.01
CA LEU A 27 6.68 7.48 -1.93
C LEU A 27 6.99 8.63 -2.92
N TYR A 28 7.76 9.61 -2.46
CA TYR A 28 8.21 10.76 -3.25
C TYR A 28 9.74 10.88 -3.28
N GLY A 29 10.45 9.81 -2.93
CA GLY A 29 11.91 9.74 -2.90
C GLY A 29 12.46 9.00 -4.11
N ASP A 30 13.75 8.67 -4.07
CA ASP A 30 14.36 7.81 -5.07
C ASP A 30 13.86 6.38 -4.88
N GLY A 31 13.28 5.78 -5.93
CA GLY A 31 12.84 4.38 -5.91
C GLY A 31 13.98 3.41 -5.60
N SER A 32 15.22 3.78 -5.92
CA SER A 32 16.40 3.01 -5.59
C SER A 32 16.73 2.97 -4.10
N ASP A 33 16.22 3.90 -3.28
CA ASP A 33 16.35 3.81 -1.81
C ASP A 33 15.35 2.79 -1.24
N ALA A 34 14.18 2.65 -1.88
CA ALA A 34 13.11 1.77 -1.42
C ALA A 34 13.50 0.28 -1.44
N ILE A 35 14.37 -0.10 -2.37
CA ILE A 35 14.89 -1.48 -2.47
C ILE A 35 15.76 -1.86 -1.26
N TYR A 36 16.38 -0.89 -0.56
CA TYR A 36 17.21 -1.14 0.63
C TYR A 36 16.44 -1.05 1.96
N GLU A 37 15.13 -0.76 1.91
CA GLU A 37 14.31 -0.51 3.10
C GLU A 37 14.17 -1.77 3.95
N ILE A 38 14.58 -1.65 5.23
CA ILE A 38 14.45 -2.71 6.23
C ILE A 38 13.73 -2.14 7.45
N HIS A 39 12.56 -2.71 7.75
CA HIS A 39 11.89 -2.43 8.99
C HIS A 39 12.66 -3.01 10.17
N THR A 40 13.26 -2.10 10.93
CA THR A 40 14.28 -2.43 11.94
C THR A 40 13.76 -3.37 13.02
N ASP A 41 12.50 -3.23 13.45
CA ASP A 41 11.96 -4.03 14.54
C ASP A 41 11.76 -5.52 14.17
N ASP A 42 11.79 -5.88 12.89
CA ASP A 42 11.67 -7.28 12.45
C ASP A 42 12.99 -8.02 12.36
N MET A 43 14.12 -7.31 12.44
CA MET A 43 15.41 -7.95 12.35
C MET A 43 15.63 -8.84 13.56
N ILE A 44 16.11 -10.06 13.34
CA ILE A 44 16.54 -10.95 14.41
C ILE A 44 17.91 -10.47 14.90
N LEU A 45 18.08 -10.32 16.22
CA LEU A 45 19.36 -9.97 16.81
C LEU A 45 20.32 -11.17 16.73
N PHE A 46 21.54 -10.97 16.18
CA PHE A 46 22.51 -12.05 15.94
C PHE A 46 22.81 -12.92 17.16
N GLU A 47 22.84 -12.31 18.34
CA GLU A 47 23.24 -12.96 19.59
C GLU A 47 22.04 -13.59 20.33
N MET A 48 20.82 -13.43 19.80
CA MET A 48 19.57 -13.81 20.45
C MET A 48 18.63 -14.46 19.43
N GLU A 49 18.98 -15.68 18.99
CA GLU A 49 18.47 -16.44 17.82
C GLU A 49 16.99 -16.24 17.42
N THR A 50 16.07 -16.02 18.36
CA THR A 50 14.63 -15.87 18.12
C THR A 50 14.07 -14.49 18.51
N THR A 51 14.87 -13.61 19.09
CA THR A 51 14.47 -12.29 19.58
C THR A 51 14.63 -11.25 18.48
N THR A 52 13.52 -10.60 18.11
CA THR A 52 13.57 -9.48 17.20
C THR A 52 14.04 -8.20 17.91
N VAL A 53 14.54 -7.24 17.14
CA VAL A 53 14.83 -5.89 17.64
C VAL A 53 13.60 -5.26 18.31
N GLY A 54 12.41 -5.49 17.77
CA GLY A 54 11.14 -5.02 18.34
C GLY A 54 10.86 -5.65 19.69
N ASP A 55 11.03 -6.98 19.81
CA ASP A 55 10.84 -7.71 21.07
C ASP A 55 11.80 -7.20 22.15
N TYR A 56 13.08 -7.03 21.78
CA TYR A 56 14.09 -6.49 22.68
C TYR A 56 13.74 -5.08 23.16
N LYS A 57 13.39 -4.16 22.24
CA LYS A 57 12.95 -2.81 22.59
C LYS A 57 11.74 -2.83 23.52
N LYS A 58 10.76 -3.70 23.26
CA LYS A 58 9.55 -3.83 24.08
C LYS A 58 9.89 -4.33 25.48
N GLN A 59 10.73 -5.35 25.61
CA GLN A 59 11.22 -5.84 26.88
C GLN A 59 11.93 -4.73 27.66
N LYS A 60 12.92 -4.06 27.05
CA LYS A 60 13.66 -2.97 27.69
C LYS A 60 12.78 -1.78 28.05
N LYS A 61 11.72 -1.53 27.27
CA LYS A 61 10.76 -0.47 27.60
C LYS A 61 9.97 -0.80 28.86
N ASN A 62 9.58 -2.06 29.06
CA ASN A 62 8.91 -2.51 30.28
C ASN A 62 9.84 -2.41 31.50
N GLU A 63 11.09 -2.85 31.38
CA GLU A 63 12.10 -2.71 32.45
C GLU A 63 12.30 -1.24 32.83
N TYR A 64 12.51 -0.37 31.84
CA TYR A 64 12.70 1.06 32.03
C TYR A 64 11.52 1.72 32.76
N ASN A 65 10.28 1.37 32.38
CA ASN A 65 9.08 1.94 33.01
C ASN A 65 8.92 1.52 34.48
N ASN A 66 9.61 0.46 34.93
CA ASN A 66 9.57 -0.04 36.31
C ASN A 66 10.72 0.47 37.18
N LEU A 67 11.61 1.33 36.64
CA LEU A 67 12.70 1.92 37.42
C LEU A 67 12.15 2.87 38.50
N SER A 68 12.66 2.75 39.73
CA SER A 68 12.28 3.59 40.86
C SER A 68 12.77 5.05 40.72
N ASP A 69 13.86 5.26 39.99
CA ASP A 69 14.39 6.56 39.63
C ASP A 69 14.91 6.52 38.18
N THR A 70 14.55 7.53 37.39
CA THR A 70 14.98 7.70 35.98
C THR A 70 15.80 8.96 35.78
N ALA A 71 16.18 9.68 36.85
CA ALA A 71 16.86 10.96 36.78
C ALA A 71 18.12 10.90 35.88
N GLY A 72 18.05 11.57 34.73
CA GLY A 72 19.15 11.67 33.76
C GLY A 72 19.25 10.51 32.75
N MET A 73 18.43 9.47 32.88
CA MET A 73 18.43 8.29 32.01
C MET A 73 17.19 8.28 31.11
N SER A 74 17.38 8.51 29.82
CA SER A 74 16.31 8.31 28.84
C SER A 74 16.19 6.83 28.48
N PHE A 75 15.00 6.40 28.01
CA PHE A 75 14.81 5.04 27.49
C PHE A 75 15.85 4.67 26.41
N HIS A 76 16.21 5.62 25.55
CA HIS A 76 17.24 5.41 24.52
C HIS A 76 18.61 5.10 25.14
N LYS A 77 19.04 5.86 26.16
CA LYS A 77 20.29 5.58 26.89
C LYS A 77 20.23 4.23 27.61
N TYR A 78 19.11 3.93 28.28
CA TYR A 78 18.90 2.65 28.96
C TYR A 78 19.02 1.49 27.98
N LEU A 79 18.31 1.53 26.84
CA LEU A 79 18.37 0.51 25.80
C LEU A 79 19.80 0.24 25.32
N HIS A 80 20.56 1.30 25.03
CA HIS A 80 21.94 1.16 24.53
C HIS A 80 22.87 0.60 25.62
N GLN A 81 22.73 1.07 26.87
CA GLN A 81 23.52 0.55 27.99
C GLN A 81 23.21 -0.91 28.29
N SER A 82 21.94 -1.29 28.37
CA SER A 82 21.51 -2.68 28.59
C SER A 82 22.05 -3.59 27.49
N PHE A 83 21.91 -3.19 26.22
CA PHE A 83 22.39 -3.99 25.11
C PHE A 83 23.91 -4.17 25.12
N LYS A 84 24.65 -3.11 25.42
CA LYS A 84 26.11 -3.15 25.55
C LYS A 84 26.55 -4.05 26.70
N LEU A 85 25.87 -4.01 27.84
CA LEU A 85 26.18 -4.86 28.99
C LEU A 85 25.93 -6.34 28.69
N GLU A 86 24.84 -6.65 27.98
CA GLU A 86 24.44 -8.04 27.67
C GLU A 86 25.25 -8.66 26.54
N THR A 87 25.61 -7.88 25.51
CA THR A 87 26.21 -8.40 24.27
C THR A 87 27.66 -7.96 24.04
N GLY A 88 28.14 -6.97 24.79
CA GLY A 88 29.45 -6.35 24.57
C GLY A 88 29.53 -5.45 23.33
N ARG A 89 28.42 -5.17 22.63
CA ARG A 89 28.38 -4.38 21.39
C ARG A 89 27.58 -3.10 21.55
N GLU A 90 27.93 -2.07 20.76
CA GLU A 90 27.10 -0.87 20.64
C GLU A 90 25.82 -1.17 19.86
N TRP A 91 24.69 -0.61 20.31
CA TRP A 91 23.38 -0.83 19.71
C TRP A 91 23.33 -0.40 18.24
N ASP A 92 23.74 0.84 17.94
CA ASP A 92 23.66 1.38 16.58
C ASP A 92 24.57 0.63 15.60
N ASP A 93 25.77 0.24 16.03
CA ASP A 93 26.70 -0.57 15.23
C ASP A 93 26.10 -1.95 14.91
N CYS A 94 25.43 -2.57 15.89
CA CYS A 94 24.74 -3.84 15.68
C CYS A 94 23.61 -3.71 14.65
N ILE A 95 22.74 -2.69 14.80
CA ILE A 95 21.64 -2.41 13.88
C ILE A 95 22.15 -2.10 12.46
N SER A 96 23.22 -1.30 12.34
CA SER A 96 23.84 -0.99 11.06
C SER A 96 24.41 -2.25 10.39
N LEU A 97 25.15 -3.06 11.15
CA LEU A 97 25.72 -4.31 10.65
C LEU A 97 24.64 -5.30 10.18
N LEU A 98 23.53 -5.41 10.91
CA LEU A 98 22.37 -6.23 10.53
C LEU A 98 21.81 -5.79 9.17
N LYS A 99 21.51 -4.49 9.02
CA LYS A 99 21.00 -3.94 7.76
C LYS A 99 21.95 -4.17 6.60
N THR A 100 23.24 -3.90 6.79
CA THR A 100 24.26 -4.14 5.77
C THR A 100 24.33 -5.61 5.38
N ARG A 101 24.27 -6.55 6.33
CA ARG A 101 24.31 -7.99 6.02
C ARG A 101 23.07 -8.45 5.24
N ILE A 102 21.88 -8.00 5.64
CA ILE A 102 20.63 -8.30 4.94
C ILE A 102 20.71 -7.78 3.49
N ASN A 103 21.05 -6.51 3.31
CA ASN A 103 21.13 -5.88 1.98
C ASN A 103 22.23 -6.50 1.11
N ASN A 104 23.44 -6.70 1.64
CA ASN A 104 24.52 -7.34 0.88
C ASN A 104 24.16 -8.76 0.42
N HIS A 105 23.32 -9.46 1.17
CA HIS A 105 22.83 -10.77 0.77
C HIS A 105 21.77 -10.67 -0.32
N ILE A 106 20.74 -9.82 -0.16
CA ILE A 106 19.55 -9.87 -1.02
C ILE A 106 19.62 -9.00 -2.28
N ILE A 107 20.29 -7.84 -2.22
CA ILE A 107 20.36 -6.88 -3.32
C ILE A 107 20.94 -7.48 -4.62
N PRO A 108 21.99 -8.34 -4.58
CA PRO A 108 22.46 -9.02 -5.79
C PRO A 108 21.42 -9.91 -6.49
N TYR A 109 20.41 -10.40 -5.77
CA TYR A 109 19.31 -11.18 -6.37
C TYR A 109 18.29 -10.25 -7.05
N PHE A 110 18.01 -9.08 -6.48
CA PHE A 110 17.18 -8.04 -7.11
C PHE A 110 17.79 -7.50 -8.39
N LEU A 111 19.09 -7.18 -8.36
CA LEU A 111 19.79 -6.57 -9.49
C LEU A 111 20.25 -7.58 -10.55
N GLY A 112 19.98 -8.88 -10.37
CA GLY A 112 20.39 -9.93 -11.30
C GLY A 112 21.90 -10.15 -11.37
N HIS A 113 22.66 -9.64 -10.41
CA HIS A 113 24.13 -9.80 -10.33
C HIS A 113 24.54 -11.24 -10.01
N LYS A 114 23.65 -12.00 -9.35
CA LYS A 114 23.82 -13.42 -9.06
C LYS A 114 23.41 -14.29 -10.26
N LYS A 115 24.39 -14.66 -11.10
CA LYS A 115 24.21 -15.61 -12.22
C LYS A 115 24.24 -17.07 -11.73
N ASN A 116 23.53 -17.97 -12.40
CA ASN A 116 23.49 -19.42 -12.14
C ASN A 116 22.96 -19.85 -10.75
N VAL A 117 22.03 -19.09 -10.18
CA VAL A 117 21.35 -19.42 -8.92
C VAL A 117 20.10 -20.24 -9.18
N THR A 118 19.88 -21.29 -8.40
CA THR A 118 18.65 -22.10 -8.47
C THR A 118 17.43 -21.31 -7.98
N VAL A 119 16.24 -21.64 -8.47
CA VAL A 119 14.99 -21.03 -7.98
C VAL A 119 14.85 -21.19 -6.45
N ASN A 120 15.21 -22.36 -5.92
CA ASN A 120 15.13 -22.62 -4.48
C ASN A 120 16.07 -21.73 -3.66
N GLU A 121 17.34 -21.59 -4.07
CA GLU A 121 18.29 -20.71 -3.37
C GLU A 121 17.81 -19.26 -3.38
N ARG A 122 17.35 -18.76 -4.54
CA ARG A 122 16.79 -17.41 -4.67
C ARG A 122 15.61 -17.23 -3.72
N THR A 123 14.64 -18.14 -3.78
CA THR A 123 13.44 -18.10 -2.93
C THR A 123 13.81 -18.08 -1.45
N GLN A 124 14.73 -18.93 -1.00
CA GLN A 124 15.20 -18.94 0.39
C GLN A 124 15.86 -17.63 0.80
N ALA A 125 16.65 -17.00 -0.06
CA ALA A 125 17.25 -15.69 0.20
C ALA A 125 16.17 -14.62 0.43
N PHE A 126 15.15 -14.58 -0.43
CA PHE A 126 14.02 -13.67 -0.27
C PHE A 126 13.28 -13.89 1.05
N TYR A 127 12.93 -15.14 1.39
CA TYR A 127 12.24 -15.45 2.65
C TYR A 127 13.05 -15.05 3.88
N ARG A 128 14.37 -15.28 3.87
CA ARG A 128 15.25 -14.88 4.98
C ARG A 128 15.29 -13.36 5.13
N ALA A 129 15.43 -12.62 4.03
CA ALA A 129 15.44 -11.16 4.05
C ALA A 129 14.09 -10.59 4.52
N ALA A 130 12.98 -11.10 3.97
CA ALA A 130 11.62 -10.69 4.35
C ALA A 130 11.33 -10.97 5.83
N SER A 131 11.76 -12.13 6.34
CA SER A 131 11.60 -12.48 7.76
C SER A 131 12.41 -11.55 8.68
N ASN A 132 13.47 -10.93 8.17
CA ASN A 132 14.29 -9.92 8.86
C ASN A 132 13.91 -8.48 8.47
N GLY A 133 12.68 -8.24 8.03
CA GLY A 133 12.15 -6.89 7.84
C GLY A 133 12.42 -6.26 6.48
N HIS A 134 13.06 -6.93 5.53
CA HIS A 134 13.33 -6.38 4.21
C HIS A 134 12.02 -6.19 3.41
N VAL A 135 11.62 -4.94 3.18
CA VAL A 135 10.26 -4.58 2.75
C VAL A 135 9.99 -5.00 1.30
N ALA A 136 10.94 -4.75 0.40
CA ALA A 136 10.81 -5.20 -0.99
C ALA A 136 10.76 -6.73 -1.06
N SER A 137 11.48 -7.47 -0.20
CA SER A 137 11.42 -8.93 -0.24
C SER A 137 10.05 -9.46 0.19
N MET A 138 9.41 -8.84 1.18
CA MET A 138 8.02 -9.16 1.55
C MET A 138 7.09 -8.98 0.34
N PHE A 139 7.19 -7.85 -0.36
CA PHE A 139 6.39 -7.58 -1.55
C PHE A 139 6.62 -8.62 -2.66
N PHE A 140 7.88 -8.92 -2.98
CA PHE A 140 8.22 -9.87 -4.04
C PHE A 140 7.75 -11.30 -3.74
N ILE A 141 7.82 -11.75 -2.49
CA ILE A 141 7.28 -13.06 -2.11
C ILE A 141 5.76 -13.06 -2.28
N GLY A 142 5.09 -12.02 -1.78
CA GLY A 142 3.65 -11.88 -1.90
C GLY A 142 3.17 -11.91 -3.35
N THR A 143 3.81 -11.14 -4.23
CA THR A 143 3.44 -11.12 -5.66
C THR A 143 3.77 -12.40 -6.40
N ALA A 144 4.87 -13.09 -6.05
CA ALA A 144 5.21 -14.38 -6.66
C ALA A 144 4.22 -15.50 -6.30
N GLN A 145 3.52 -15.36 -5.18
CA GLN A 145 2.55 -16.36 -4.69
C GLN A 145 1.10 -16.09 -5.12
N LYS A 146 0.79 -14.86 -5.55
CA LYS A 146 -0.59 -14.43 -5.80
C LYS A 146 -1.29 -15.23 -6.90
N ASP A 147 -0.54 -15.67 -7.91
CA ASP A 147 -1.11 -16.35 -9.09
C ASP A 147 -1.50 -17.81 -8.83
N GLY A 148 -1.05 -18.39 -7.69
CA GLY A 148 -1.46 -19.72 -7.25
C GLY A 148 -2.56 -19.72 -6.18
N SER A 149 -3.21 -18.57 -5.95
CA SER A 149 -4.20 -18.37 -4.88
C SER A 149 -3.69 -18.74 -3.47
N ASN A 150 -2.37 -18.76 -3.26
CA ASN A 150 -1.80 -19.12 -1.96
C ASN A 150 -2.11 -17.99 -0.94
N PRO A 151 -2.87 -18.25 0.14
CA PRO A 151 -3.23 -17.23 1.14
C PRO A 151 -2.01 -16.66 1.89
N ASP A 152 -0.84 -17.31 1.84
CA ASP A 152 0.42 -16.75 2.33
C ASP A 152 0.80 -15.44 1.61
N CYS A 153 0.30 -15.23 0.39
CA CYS A 153 0.56 -13.98 -0.33
C CYS A 153 -0.01 -12.77 0.43
N LEU A 154 -1.21 -12.89 1.01
CA LEU A 154 -1.85 -11.83 1.78
C LEU A 154 -1.08 -11.52 3.07
N TYR A 155 -0.46 -12.53 3.68
CA TYR A 155 0.41 -12.33 4.84
C TYR A 155 1.63 -11.47 4.48
N TRP A 156 2.33 -11.79 3.39
CA TRP A 156 3.50 -11.03 2.99
C TRP A 156 3.16 -9.64 2.45
N LEU A 157 2.07 -9.50 1.70
CA LEU A 157 1.62 -8.21 1.16
C LEU A 157 1.10 -7.28 2.27
N SER A 158 0.32 -7.77 3.23
CA SER A 158 -0.13 -6.95 4.36
C SER A 158 1.06 -6.47 5.21
N ARG A 159 2.05 -7.34 5.45
CA ARG A 159 3.32 -6.93 6.08
C ARG A 159 4.06 -5.90 5.24
N ALA A 160 4.23 -6.09 3.94
CA ALA A 160 4.90 -5.11 3.08
C ALA A 160 4.21 -3.74 3.13
N HIS A 161 2.87 -3.70 3.05
CA HIS A 161 2.06 -2.48 3.17
C HIS A 161 2.30 -1.77 4.50
N ASN A 162 2.17 -2.51 5.61
CA ASN A 162 2.34 -1.96 6.96
C ASN A 162 3.74 -1.39 7.22
N ARG A 163 4.70 -1.71 6.33
CA ARG A 163 6.12 -1.41 6.49
C ARG A 163 6.69 -0.45 5.47
N GLY A 164 5.88 0.06 4.55
CA GLY A 164 6.39 1.05 3.60
C GLY A 164 5.94 0.87 2.17
N HIS A 165 5.52 -0.33 1.78
CA HIS A 165 5.43 -0.66 0.36
C HIS A 165 4.14 -0.16 -0.28
N VAL A 166 4.25 0.89 -1.10
CA VAL A 166 3.11 1.56 -1.76
C VAL A 166 2.26 0.63 -2.63
N GLY A 167 2.89 -0.31 -3.33
CA GLY A 167 2.20 -1.23 -4.23
C GLY A 167 1.56 -2.45 -3.57
N ALA A 168 1.84 -2.73 -2.29
CA ALA A 168 1.48 -4.02 -1.71
C ALA A 168 -0.04 -4.20 -1.52
N CYS A 169 -0.73 -3.14 -1.10
CA CYS A 169 -2.18 -3.18 -0.95
C CYS A 169 -2.90 -3.23 -2.32
N TYR A 170 -2.33 -2.64 -3.37
CA TYR A 170 -2.85 -2.78 -4.73
C TYR A 170 -2.78 -4.24 -5.23
N GLU A 171 -1.69 -4.96 -4.92
CA GLU A 171 -1.57 -6.37 -5.24
C GLU A 171 -2.56 -7.25 -4.44
N MET A 172 -2.87 -6.88 -3.20
CA MET A 172 -3.96 -7.52 -2.45
C MET A 172 -5.32 -7.29 -3.12
N ALA A 173 -5.58 -6.08 -3.65
CA ALA A 173 -6.81 -5.79 -4.38
C ALA A 173 -6.95 -6.70 -5.62
N SER A 174 -5.86 -6.92 -6.36
CA SER A 174 -5.82 -7.84 -7.50
C SER A 174 -6.05 -9.29 -7.10
N TYR A 175 -5.47 -9.74 -5.97
CA TYR A 175 -5.74 -11.08 -5.44
C TYR A 175 -7.23 -11.26 -5.13
N PHE A 176 -7.84 -10.35 -4.37
CA PHE A 176 -9.25 -10.45 -4.01
C PHE A 176 -10.19 -10.37 -5.22
N ASP A 177 -9.85 -9.58 -6.24
CA ASP A 177 -10.63 -9.52 -7.48
C ASP A 177 -10.65 -10.88 -8.21
N LYS A 178 -9.48 -11.54 -8.31
CA LYS A 178 -9.37 -12.89 -8.89
C LYS A 178 -10.18 -13.94 -8.12
N GLU A 179 -10.21 -13.82 -6.81
CA GLU A 179 -10.99 -14.70 -5.93
C GLU A 179 -12.49 -14.33 -5.88
N GLY A 180 -12.90 -13.26 -6.56
CA GLY A 180 -14.28 -12.78 -6.59
C GLY A 180 -14.75 -12.08 -5.30
N ASP A 181 -13.83 -11.77 -4.39
CA ASP A 181 -14.10 -10.99 -3.18
C ASP A 181 -14.08 -9.48 -3.49
N ILE A 182 -15.17 -9.02 -4.11
CA ILE A 182 -15.34 -7.64 -4.54
C ILE A 182 -15.17 -6.65 -3.36
N LEU A 183 -15.66 -7.00 -2.17
CA LEU A 183 -15.63 -6.12 -1.01
C LEU A 183 -14.18 -5.83 -0.57
N ASN A 184 -13.38 -6.89 -0.41
CA ASN A 184 -11.98 -6.73 0.00
C ASN A 184 -11.10 -6.21 -1.13
N SER A 185 -11.45 -6.49 -2.39
CA SER A 185 -10.79 -5.89 -3.55
C SER A 185 -10.92 -4.36 -3.55
N ILE A 186 -12.15 -3.84 -3.47
CA ILE A 186 -12.39 -2.39 -3.44
C ILE A 186 -11.77 -1.74 -2.20
N ARG A 187 -11.87 -2.39 -1.04
CA ARG A 187 -11.23 -1.91 0.21
C ARG A 187 -9.73 -1.71 0.01
N CYS A 188 -9.04 -2.70 -0.54
CA CYS A 188 -7.60 -2.63 -0.77
C CYS A 188 -7.23 -1.59 -1.85
N LEU A 189 -8.04 -1.46 -2.90
CA LEU A 189 -7.83 -0.44 -3.93
C LEU A 189 -7.90 0.96 -3.34
N ILE A 190 -8.92 1.25 -2.52
CA ILE A 190 -9.07 2.55 -1.85
C ILE A 190 -7.88 2.81 -0.92
N ILE A 191 -7.49 1.83 -0.11
CA ILE A 191 -6.35 1.97 0.81
C ILE A 191 -5.06 2.28 0.04
N ALA A 192 -4.82 1.62 -1.10
CA ALA A 192 -3.67 1.88 -1.95
C ALA A 192 -3.73 3.29 -2.58
N ALA A 193 -4.90 3.70 -3.10
CA ALA A 193 -5.11 5.03 -3.68
C ALA A 193 -4.89 6.15 -2.65
N ASP A 194 -5.48 6.02 -1.47
CA ASP A 194 -5.33 6.96 -0.34
C ASP A 194 -3.90 7.00 0.19
N GLY A 195 -3.18 5.88 0.07
CA GLY A 195 -1.76 5.75 0.36
C GLY A 195 -0.86 6.51 -0.61
N GLY A 196 -1.34 6.78 -1.83
CA GLY A 196 -0.59 7.47 -2.88
C GLY A 196 -0.13 6.57 -4.02
N MET A 197 -0.67 5.34 -4.14
CA MET A 197 -0.43 4.51 -5.33
C MET A 197 -1.20 5.07 -6.52
N ASP A 198 -0.48 5.65 -7.47
CA ASP A 198 -1.07 6.33 -8.62
C ASP A 198 -1.93 5.41 -9.50
N LEU A 199 -1.49 4.17 -9.74
CA LEU A 199 -2.29 3.18 -10.49
C LEU A 199 -3.62 2.86 -9.78
N ALA A 200 -3.61 2.75 -8.45
CA ALA A 200 -4.82 2.51 -7.69
C ALA A 200 -5.74 3.74 -7.73
N TYR A 201 -5.17 4.94 -7.59
CA TYR A 201 -5.90 6.20 -7.65
C TYR A 201 -6.60 6.41 -9.00
N MET A 202 -5.91 6.15 -10.11
CA MET A 202 -6.53 6.22 -11.43
C MET A 202 -7.49 5.06 -11.67
N GLY A 203 -7.17 3.88 -11.13
CA GLY A 203 -7.98 2.66 -11.25
C GLY A 203 -9.34 2.74 -10.57
N ILE A 204 -9.60 3.69 -9.66
CA ILE A 204 -10.93 3.82 -9.03
C ILE A 204 -12.04 4.10 -10.05
N LEU A 205 -11.70 4.68 -11.20
CA LEU A 205 -12.62 4.98 -12.29
C LEU A 205 -12.78 3.81 -13.27
N ASP A 206 -12.10 2.67 -13.08
CA ASP A 206 -12.19 1.55 -14.00
C ASP A 206 -13.61 1.00 -14.11
N ILE A 207 -14.03 0.71 -15.35
CA ILE A 207 -15.38 0.21 -15.63
C ILE A 207 -15.65 -1.15 -14.98
N GLY A 208 -14.64 -2.02 -14.89
CA GLY A 208 -14.75 -3.31 -14.22
C GLY A 208 -15.07 -3.15 -12.74
N ILE A 209 -14.38 -2.22 -12.07
CA ILE A 209 -14.63 -1.87 -10.68
C ILE A 209 -16.04 -1.31 -10.48
N LEU A 210 -16.49 -0.40 -11.35
CA LEU A 210 -17.86 0.13 -11.31
C LEU A 210 -18.91 -0.97 -11.47
N LEU A 211 -18.73 -1.85 -12.46
CA LEU A 211 -19.63 -2.98 -12.67
C LEU A 211 -19.64 -3.95 -11.48
N ASN A 212 -18.51 -4.10 -10.79
CA ASN A 212 -18.42 -4.90 -9.57
C ASN A 212 -19.23 -4.28 -8.43
N ILE A 213 -19.20 -2.95 -8.23
CA ILE A 213 -20.04 -2.26 -7.24
C ILE A 213 -21.53 -2.53 -7.52
N LEU A 214 -21.96 -2.38 -8.78
CA LEU A 214 -23.35 -2.58 -9.17
C LEU A 214 -23.84 -4.03 -8.96
N LYS A 215 -22.93 -5.00 -8.88
CA LYS A 215 -23.22 -6.41 -8.61
C LYS A 215 -23.22 -6.77 -7.12
N LEU A 216 -22.80 -5.86 -6.23
CA LEU A 216 -22.70 -6.13 -4.79
C LEU A 216 -24.08 -6.43 -4.20
N LYS A 217 -24.20 -7.62 -3.59
CA LYS A 217 -25.44 -8.03 -2.91
C LYS A 217 -25.52 -7.47 -1.48
N ASN A 218 -24.39 -7.36 -0.79
CA ASN A 218 -24.33 -6.90 0.60
C ASN A 218 -23.98 -5.41 0.67
N ILE A 219 -24.96 -4.57 0.37
CA ILE A 219 -24.81 -3.11 0.35
C ILE A 219 -24.45 -2.58 1.75
N THR A 220 -25.03 -3.12 2.83
CA THR A 220 -24.77 -2.66 4.21
C THR A 220 -23.31 -2.83 4.63
N ALA A 221 -22.69 -3.98 4.31
CA ALA A 221 -21.29 -4.22 4.63
C ALA A 221 -20.35 -3.32 3.80
N PHE A 222 -20.70 -3.09 2.53
CA PHE A 222 -19.98 -2.16 1.66
C PHE A 222 -20.06 -0.73 2.20
N ASP A 223 -21.26 -0.28 2.57
CA ASP A 223 -21.52 1.04 3.12
C ASP A 223 -20.73 1.30 4.41
N SER A 224 -20.74 0.31 5.33
CA SER A 224 -20.00 0.36 6.59
C SER A 224 -18.48 0.46 6.37
N MET A 225 -17.97 -0.26 5.36
CA MET A 225 -16.56 -0.25 4.98
C MET A 225 -16.16 1.12 4.39
N LEU A 226 -17.00 1.71 3.53
CA LEU A 226 -16.75 3.06 3.00
C LEU A 226 -16.74 4.10 4.13
N ASP A 227 -17.69 4.05 5.06
CA ASP A 227 -17.75 4.98 6.19
C ASP A 227 -16.56 4.84 7.14
N GLU A 228 -16.01 3.63 7.30
CA GLU A 228 -14.77 3.40 8.03
C GLU A 228 -13.57 4.09 7.36
N LEU A 229 -13.43 3.95 6.04
CA LEU A 229 -12.32 4.55 5.29
C LEU A 229 -12.44 6.07 5.21
N ILE A 230 -13.65 6.61 4.99
CA ILE A 230 -13.92 8.06 4.99
C ILE A 230 -13.54 8.71 6.33
N ARG A 231 -13.81 8.03 7.46
CA ARG A 231 -13.41 8.50 8.79
C ARG A 231 -11.89 8.44 9.02
N SER A 232 -11.20 7.56 8.32
CA SER A 232 -9.76 7.31 8.49
C SER A 232 -8.89 8.34 7.76
N THR A 233 -9.32 8.80 6.58
CA THR A 233 -8.53 9.70 5.73
C THR A 233 -9.39 10.86 5.18
N HIS A 234 -8.95 12.10 5.40
CA HIS A 234 -9.69 13.28 4.95
C HIS A 234 -9.91 13.29 3.43
N ASN A 235 -8.93 12.80 2.65
CA ASN A 235 -8.97 12.77 1.18
C ASN A 235 -9.33 11.37 0.65
N SER A 236 -10.14 10.60 1.39
CA SER A 236 -10.44 9.22 0.97
C SER A 236 -11.15 9.14 -0.36
N CYS A 237 -10.62 8.29 -1.24
CA CYS A 237 -11.29 7.84 -2.46
C CYS A 237 -12.57 7.03 -2.16
N ALA A 238 -12.79 6.56 -0.93
CA ALA A 238 -14.06 5.94 -0.52
C ALA A 238 -15.28 6.83 -0.78
N ARG A 239 -15.13 8.16 -0.77
CA ARG A 239 -16.24 9.08 -1.11
C ARG A 239 -16.73 8.90 -2.54
N TYR A 240 -15.84 8.62 -3.49
CA TYR A 240 -16.24 8.31 -4.87
C TYR A 240 -17.19 7.11 -4.91
N PHE A 241 -16.78 6.00 -4.29
CA PHE A 241 -17.58 4.79 -4.23
C PHE A 241 -18.91 5.00 -3.50
N LYS A 242 -18.92 5.78 -2.42
CA LYS A 242 -20.14 6.13 -1.67
C LYS A 242 -21.09 6.96 -2.54
N ALA A 243 -20.57 7.95 -3.27
CA ALA A 243 -21.35 8.74 -4.20
C ALA A 243 -21.96 7.88 -5.31
N VAL A 244 -21.15 7.02 -5.96
CA VAL A 244 -21.63 6.09 -7.00
C VAL A 244 -22.73 5.18 -6.45
N GLN A 245 -22.56 4.61 -5.26
CA GLN A 245 -23.57 3.77 -4.61
C GLN A 245 -24.88 4.53 -4.37
N LEU A 246 -24.82 5.74 -3.79
CA LEU A 246 -26.00 6.56 -3.52
C LEU A 246 -26.73 6.92 -4.81
N LEU A 247 -25.99 7.40 -5.81
CA LEU A 247 -26.52 7.72 -7.14
C LEU A 247 -27.17 6.51 -7.81
N ALA A 248 -26.55 5.33 -7.73
CA ALA A 248 -27.11 4.10 -8.29
C ALA A 248 -28.35 3.60 -7.54
N SER A 249 -28.47 3.90 -6.25
CA SER A 249 -29.62 3.54 -5.42
C SER A 249 -30.81 4.50 -5.53
N GLY A 250 -30.66 5.62 -6.25
CA GLY A 250 -31.69 6.64 -6.42
C GLY A 250 -31.66 7.77 -5.39
N ASP A 251 -30.73 7.76 -4.43
CA ASP A 251 -30.51 8.88 -3.50
C ASP A 251 -29.62 9.96 -4.16
N ILE A 252 -30.21 10.64 -5.14
CA ILE A 252 -29.47 11.50 -6.05
C ILE A 252 -28.87 12.72 -5.33
N ASN A 253 -29.61 13.33 -4.41
CA ASN A 253 -29.17 14.54 -3.71
C ASN A 253 -27.96 14.26 -2.82
N ASN A 254 -28.01 13.19 -2.01
CA ASN A 254 -26.86 12.82 -1.18
C ASN A 254 -25.70 12.32 -2.04
N GLY A 255 -25.97 11.57 -3.12
CA GLY A 255 -24.96 11.16 -4.08
C GLY A 255 -24.18 12.33 -4.70
N ILE A 256 -24.90 13.36 -5.17
CA ILE A 256 -24.30 14.60 -5.69
C ILE A 256 -23.48 15.29 -4.59
N GLN A 257 -24.03 15.42 -3.38
CA GLN A 257 -23.32 16.07 -2.27
C GLN A 257 -21.98 15.37 -1.98
N VAL A 258 -21.99 14.05 -1.84
CA VAL A 258 -20.78 13.26 -1.57
C VAL A 258 -19.79 13.35 -2.74
N MET A 259 -20.27 13.37 -3.99
CA MET A 259 -19.42 13.55 -5.17
C MET A 259 -18.73 14.93 -5.18
N VAL A 260 -19.46 16.00 -4.84
CA VAL A 260 -18.90 17.35 -4.69
C VAL A 260 -17.88 17.42 -3.54
N GLU A 261 -18.14 16.74 -2.43
CA GLU A 261 -17.18 16.62 -1.33
C GLU A 261 -15.92 15.86 -1.73
N PHE A 262 -16.04 14.78 -2.50
CA PHE A 262 -14.91 14.06 -3.08
C PHE A 262 -14.10 14.98 -3.98
N ARG A 263 -14.74 15.70 -4.92
CA ARG A 263 -14.08 16.64 -5.84
C ARG A 263 -13.21 17.67 -5.11
N LYS A 264 -13.65 18.17 -3.95
CA LYS A 264 -12.90 19.15 -3.13
C LYS A 264 -11.64 18.54 -2.50
N ASN A 265 -11.65 17.24 -2.19
CA ASN A 265 -10.62 16.54 -1.43
C ASN A 265 -10.22 15.22 -2.12
N THR A 266 -10.00 15.27 -3.44
CA THR A 266 -9.85 14.09 -4.30
C THR A 266 -8.59 13.29 -4.00
N LYS A 267 -7.47 13.98 -3.72
CA LYS A 267 -6.17 13.35 -3.50
C LYS A 267 -5.38 14.08 -2.43
N LYS A 268 -4.76 13.32 -1.53
CA LYS A 268 -3.84 13.88 -0.52
C LYS A 268 -2.71 14.64 -1.18
N LYS A 269 -2.60 15.93 -0.87
CA LYS A 269 -1.51 16.79 -1.33
C LYS A 269 -0.16 16.31 -0.76
N PRO A 270 0.86 16.05 -1.60
CA PRO A 270 2.24 15.85 -1.15
C PRO A 270 2.79 17.07 -0.42
N ALA A 271 3.91 16.92 0.29
CA ALA A 271 4.67 18.08 0.77
C ALA A 271 5.13 18.93 -0.42
N ASP A 272 5.23 20.26 -0.27
CA ASP A 272 5.48 21.16 -1.41
C ASP A 272 6.74 20.81 -2.20
N LYS A 273 7.80 20.34 -1.53
CA LYS A 273 9.06 19.87 -2.15
C LYS A 273 8.91 18.62 -3.04
N ASN A 274 7.81 17.89 -2.88
CA ASN A 274 7.52 16.62 -3.56
C ASN A 274 6.40 16.78 -4.61
N LEU A 275 5.88 18.00 -4.80
CA LEU A 275 4.88 18.26 -5.84
C LEU A 275 5.52 18.13 -7.21
N CYS A 276 4.88 17.37 -8.08
CA CYS A 276 5.28 17.19 -9.47
C CYS A 276 4.07 17.33 -10.40
N GLU A 277 4.36 17.46 -11.70
CA GLU A 277 3.33 17.65 -12.73
C GLU A 277 2.29 16.51 -12.75
N THR A 278 2.72 15.27 -12.47
CA THR A 278 1.88 14.08 -12.31
C THR A 278 0.72 14.31 -11.35
N TYR A 279 0.98 14.90 -10.18
CA TYR A 279 -0.07 15.17 -9.18
C TYR A 279 -1.15 16.10 -9.72
N TYR A 280 -0.76 17.19 -10.40
CA TYR A 280 -1.71 18.15 -10.96
C TYR A 280 -2.50 17.54 -12.12
N LYS A 281 -1.84 16.82 -13.03
CA LYS A 281 -2.51 16.13 -14.14
C LYS A 281 -3.56 15.12 -13.65
N GLN A 282 -3.29 14.42 -12.56
CA GLN A 282 -4.24 13.49 -11.94
C GLN A 282 -5.42 14.19 -11.28
N LEU A 283 -5.19 15.36 -10.66
CA LEU A 283 -6.27 16.19 -10.13
C LEU A 283 -7.15 16.72 -11.25
N ASP A 284 -6.54 17.30 -12.29
CA ASP A 284 -7.27 17.85 -13.45
C ASP A 284 -8.11 16.77 -14.12
N PHE A 285 -7.53 15.58 -14.36
CA PHE A 285 -8.24 14.43 -14.92
C PHE A 285 -9.45 14.02 -14.06
N MET A 286 -9.26 13.91 -12.74
CA MET A 286 -10.32 13.51 -11.83
C MET A 286 -11.41 14.60 -11.69
N HIS A 287 -11.01 15.88 -11.67
CA HIS A 287 -11.94 17.00 -11.60
C HIS A 287 -12.78 17.11 -12.87
N GLU A 288 -12.17 16.97 -14.05
CA GLU A 288 -12.89 16.97 -15.33
C GLU A 288 -13.92 15.84 -15.37
N PHE A 289 -13.53 14.62 -14.97
CA PHE A 289 -14.45 13.48 -14.90
C PHE A 289 -15.66 13.80 -14.00
N ILE A 290 -15.42 14.28 -12.78
CA ILE A 290 -16.48 14.57 -11.82
C ILE A 290 -17.37 15.71 -12.33
N ASP A 291 -16.80 16.76 -12.90
CA ASP A 291 -17.54 17.90 -13.42
C ASP A 291 -18.48 17.50 -14.57
N LEU A 292 -18.02 16.62 -15.46
CA LEU A 292 -18.85 16.09 -16.52
C LEU A 292 -19.99 15.22 -15.99
N VAL A 293 -19.71 14.34 -15.01
CA VAL A 293 -20.76 13.52 -14.38
C VAL A 293 -21.82 14.40 -13.70
N LEU A 294 -21.39 15.40 -12.92
CA LEU A 294 -22.31 16.32 -12.25
C LEU A 294 -23.10 17.18 -13.25
N GLY A 295 -22.46 17.60 -14.34
CA GLY A 295 -23.09 18.35 -15.43
C GLY A 295 -24.17 17.52 -16.15
N ASP A 296 -23.88 16.26 -16.46
CA ASP A 296 -24.83 15.33 -17.06
C ASP A 296 -26.07 15.14 -16.18
N ILE A 297 -25.87 14.90 -14.87
CA ILE A 297 -26.98 14.73 -13.91
C ILE A 297 -27.82 16.01 -13.81
N THR A 298 -27.17 17.19 -13.85
CA THR A 298 -27.87 18.48 -13.87
C THR A 298 -28.72 18.65 -15.13
N ASN A 299 -28.29 18.06 -16.24
CA ASN A 299 -29.02 18.02 -17.51
C ASN A 299 -29.96 16.80 -17.63
N GLU A 300 -30.41 16.26 -16.49
CA GLU A 300 -31.40 15.18 -16.40
C GLU A 300 -30.96 13.83 -17.02
N ILE A 301 -29.67 13.64 -17.29
CA ILE A 301 -29.13 12.33 -17.67
C ILE A 301 -29.13 11.44 -16.43
N SER A 302 -29.57 10.19 -16.59
CA SER A 302 -29.57 9.20 -15.51
C SER A 302 -28.18 9.08 -14.87
N PRO A 303 -28.02 9.16 -13.54
CA PRO A 303 -26.71 9.12 -12.90
C PRO A 303 -25.87 7.90 -13.23
N ILE A 304 -26.49 6.71 -13.30
CA ILE A 304 -25.80 5.48 -13.70
C ILE A 304 -25.34 5.57 -15.16
N GLU A 305 -26.19 6.10 -16.06
CA GLU A 305 -25.86 6.27 -17.47
C GLU A 305 -24.70 7.25 -17.67
N SER A 306 -24.71 8.38 -16.95
CA SER A 306 -23.61 9.34 -16.95
C SER A 306 -22.32 8.70 -16.44
N ILE A 307 -22.32 8.08 -15.27
CA ILE A 307 -21.12 7.45 -14.71
C ILE A 307 -20.55 6.40 -15.68
N ILE A 308 -21.38 5.52 -16.26
CA ILE A 308 -20.92 4.49 -17.21
C ILE A 308 -20.37 5.11 -18.49
N SER A 309 -21.07 6.08 -19.07
CA SER A 309 -20.66 6.71 -20.34
C SER A 309 -19.36 7.50 -20.18
N ARG A 310 -19.25 8.32 -19.13
CA ARG A 310 -18.03 9.07 -18.81
C ARG A 310 -16.87 8.16 -18.45
N THR A 311 -17.12 7.06 -17.75
CA THR A 311 -16.07 6.07 -17.48
C THR A 311 -15.52 5.49 -18.77
N ARG A 312 -16.39 5.09 -19.71
CA ARG A 312 -15.95 4.57 -21.01
C ARG A 312 -15.17 5.62 -21.80
N GLU A 313 -15.63 6.88 -21.80
CA GLU A 313 -14.92 8.00 -22.43
C GLU A 313 -13.51 8.17 -21.84
N PHE A 314 -13.38 8.15 -20.52
CA PHE A 314 -12.10 8.36 -19.82
C PHE A 314 -11.20 7.11 -19.83
N SER A 315 -11.75 5.95 -20.17
CA SER A 315 -11.02 4.70 -20.38
C SER A 315 -10.50 4.53 -21.82
N ASP A 316 -10.89 5.39 -22.76
CA ASP A 316 -10.44 5.34 -24.15
C ASP A 316 -8.91 5.53 -24.23
N ILE A 317 -8.24 4.69 -25.02
CA ILE A 317 -6.79 4.60 -25.18
C ILE A 317 -6.16 5.95 -25.58
N GLU A 318 -6.86 6.81 -26.31
CA GLU A 318 -6.34 8.14 -26.69
C GLU A 318 -6.34 9.14 -25.52
N ARG A 319 -7.32 9.12 -24.62
CA ARG A 319 -7.27 9.85 -23.33
C ARG A 319 -6.37 9.14 -22.31
N PHE A 320 -6.23 7.82 -22.39
CA PHE A 320 -5.30 7.04 -21.58
C PHE A 320 -3.83 7.42 -21.84
N LYS A 321 -3.46 7.89 -23.04
CA LYS A 321 -2.13 8.47 -23.28
C LYS A 321 -1.89 9.78 -22.51
N ILE A 322 -2.95 10.58 -22.30
CA ILE A 322 -2.93 11.76 -21.43
C ILE A 322 -2.87 11.33 -19.95
N GLY A 323 -3.61 10.27 -19.58
CA GLY A 323 -3.54 9.60 -18.27
C GLY A 323 -2.17 8.94 -17.98
N LYS A 324 -1.47 8.43 -18.99
CA LYS A 324 -0.11 7.85 -18.90
C LYS A 324 0.95 8.94 -18.72
N ALA A 325 0.73 10.13 -19.28
CA ALA A 325 1.50 11.32 -18.92
C ALA A 325 1.17 11.82 -17.50
N ALA A 326 -0.02 11.49 -16.99
CA ALA A 326 -0.49 11.78 -15.63
C ALA A 326 -0.12 10.71 -14.60
N SER A 327 0.35 9.51 -14.99
CA SER A 327 0.85 8.48 -14.06
C SER A 327 2.32 8.67 -13.68
N GLY A 328 2.96 9.73 -14.22
CA GLY A 328 4.40 9.95 -14.07
C GLY A 328 5.21 8.86 -14.75
N ASN A 329 6.41 9.20 -15.20
CA ASN A 329 7.41 8.20 -15.49
C ASN A 329 7.84 7.55 -14.17
N PHE A 330 7.08 6.57 -13.67
CA PHE A 330 7.63 5.64 -12.70
C PHE A 330 8.59 4.73 -13.47
N ALA A 331 9.88 5.04 -13.35
CA ALA A 331 10.97 4.23 -13.88
C ALA A 331 10.95 2.78 -13.33
N ASP A 332 10.22 2.50 -12.25
CA ASP A 332 10.29 1.21 -11.55
C ASP A 332 9.08 0.27 -11.70
N PHE A 333 8.05 0.57 -12.50
CA PHE A 333 7.02 -0.45 -12.79
C PHE A 333 7.29 -1.13 -14.13
N ASP A 334 7.55 -0.37 -15.18
CA ASP A 334 7.85 -0.93 -16.50
C ASP A 334 9.22 -1.64 -16.51
N GLU A 335 10.21 -1.18 -15.74
CA GLU A 335 11.53 -1.85 -15.61
C GLU A 335 11.50 -3.06 -14.67
N CYS A 336 10.71 -3.01 -13.60
CA CYS A 336 10.56 -4.13 -12.66
C CYS A 336 9.67 -5.24 -13.27
N CYS A 337 8.60 -4.88 -13.99
CA CYS A 337 7.82 -5.81 -14.80
C CYS A 337 8.59 -6.32 -16.02
N LYS A 338 9.40 -5.51 -16.73
CA LYS A 338 10.27 -6.02 -17.83
C LYS A 338 11.32 -7.00 -17.32
N LYS A 339 11.97 -6.74 -16.18
CA LYS A 339 12.92 -7.69 -15.57
C LYS A 339 12.26 -8.98 -15.10
N VAL A 340 11.04 -8.92 -14.53
CA VAL A 340 10.27 -10.11 -14.15
C VAL A 340 9.77 -10.88 -15.38
N HIS A 341 9.35 -10.20 -16.45
CA HIS A 341 8.89 -10.82 -17.70
C HIS A 341 10.03 -11.44 -18.53
N GLU A 342 11.23 -10.83 -18.52
CA GLU A 342 12.47 -11.42 -19.10
C GLU A 342 12.98 -12.64 -18.32
N ILE A 343 12.66 -12.74 -17.02
CA ILE A 343 12.98 -13.90 -16.18
C ILE A 343 11.97 -15.03 -16.39
N LEU A 344 10.69 -14.72 -16.63
CA LEU A 344 9.63 -15.71 -16.84
C LEU A 344 9.60 -16.27 -18.28
N ASN A 345 10.17 -15.58 -19.27
CA ASN A 345 10.10 -15.96 -20.69
C ASN A 345 11.46 -16.34 -21.34
N LYS A 346 12.51 -16.57 -20.55
CA LYS A 346 13.70 -17.31 -21.05
C LYS A 346 13.43 -18.81 -20.94
N LYS A 347 13.00 -19.38 -22.07
CA LYS A 347 12.75 -20.80 -22.39
C LYS A 347 12.84 -21.82 -21.24
#